data_AF-B4H5M7-F1
#
_entry.id   AF-B4H5M7-F1
#
_cell.length_a   1.000
_cell.length_b   1.000
_cell.length_c   1.000
_cell.angle_alpha   90.00
_cell.angle_beta   90.00
_cell.angle_gamma   90.00
#
_symmetry.space_group_name_H-M   'P 1'
#
loop_
_entity.id
_entity.type
_entity.pdbx_description
1 polymer ?
#
loop_
_entity_poly.entity_id
_entity_poly.type
_entity_poly.pdbx_seq_one_letter_code
_entity_poly.pdbx_strand_id
1 'polypeptide(L)'
;MAPITTDNCEFECESSVETSIDTTIENSVAASAGSGSGSNTHASRTNEQSNEVYLSEGQEHEQEQEDVPLEQMPWEAPGKQGLYDPQNEHEACGVGFIVAIDGKRSHKILRDAQTLSERMNHRGACACDNDTGDGAGVLASIPHGLYAKALSKEGITLPDLGDYATGIFYLDEAQHSAAEKEFNDLAQSLGLEVIAWRTVPASQQAIGVVARKSEPLSRQVFVRRPEGSDEKDFQRKVFVLRKRASHELAKQGRRFYICSLSDRTVVYKGLFTSDQLWDYYTDLKNPEFETYLALVHTRFSTNTFPSWERAHPLRVLAHNGEINTLRGNVNLMKAREGVMESEAFGEQLKKLYPVVEPNLSDSGSFDCVLEFITMASDRSLPESVMTMVPEAWQNDKTMPQEKRDFYQWAACVMEPWDGPALISFTDGRYIGAVLDRNGLRPSRFYVTKENVLVMASEVGVYDVDPSQVTLRADSSPAACCWWTPRRRSSSRTLN
;
A
#
# COMPACT_ATOMS: atom_id res chain seq x y z
N MET A 1 7.17 -17.80 20.73
CA MET A 1 6.90 -17.98 19.27
C MET A 1 7.47 -19.31 18.81
N ALA A 2 6.75 -20.11 18.02
CA ALA A 2 7.31 -21.32 17.40
C ALA A 2 7.22 -21.15 15.87
N PRO A 3 8.34 -20.87 15.18
CA PRO A 3 8.33 -20.81 13.72
C PRO A 3 7.94 -22.19 13.19
N ILE A 4 6.98 -22.25 12.27
CA ILE A 4 6.82 -23.46 11.45
C ILE A 4 7.94 -23.41 10.43
N THR A 5 9.11 -23.89 10.85
CA THR A 5 10.26 -24.09 9.99
C THR A 5 9.93 -25.25 9.07
N THR A 6 9.41 -24.94 7.88
CA THR A 6 9.70 -25.80 6.74
C THR A 6 11.16 -25.50 6.38
N ASP A 7 11.97 -26.52 6.11
CA ASP A 7 13.46 -26.49 6.02
C ASP A 7 14.08 -25.38 5.12
N ASN A 8 13.26 -24.55 4.46
CA ASN A 8 13.65 -23.56 3.48
C ASN A 8 13.20 -22.10 3.75
N CYS A 9 12.40 -21.79 4.80
CA CYS A 9 11.95 -20.42 5.13
C CYS A 9 11.51 -20.23 6.60
N GLU A 10 11.60 -19.02 7.13
CA GLU A 10 10.83 -18.57 8.30
C GLU A 10 9.45 -18.12 7.82
N PHE A 11 8.51 -19.07 7.80
CA PHE A 11 7.08 -18.74 7.75
C PHE A 11 6.66 -18.38 9.17
N GLU A 12 6.34 -17.11 9.36
CA GLU A 12 5.76 -16.61 10.60
C GLU A 12 4.30 -16.29 10.31
N CYS A 13 3.42 -17.15 10.80
CA CYS A 13 2.02 -16.81 10.93
C CYS A 13 1.61 -16.96 12.38
N GLU A 14 0.95 -15.93 12.89
CA GLU A 14 0.73 -15.80 14.32
C GLU A 14 -0.54 -16.49 14.83
N SER A 15 -1.29 -17.15 13.95
CA SER A 15 -2.44 -18.00 14.30
C SER A 15 -2.14 -19.49 14.09
N SER A 16 -2.81 -20.34 14.85
CA SER A 16 -2.78 -21.79 14.62
C SER A 16 -3.40 -22.10 13.26
N VAL A 17 -2.57 -22.48 12.29
CA VAL A 17 -3.04 -22.94 10.98
C VAL A 17 -3.83 -24.23 11.16
N GLU A 18 -5.16 -24.16 11.03
CA GLU A 18 -5.98 -25.36 10.90
C GLU A 18 -5.65 -26.04 9.57
N THR A 19 -4.93 -27.16 9.64
CA THR A 19 -4.65 -28.02 8.50
C THR A 19 -5.89 -28.88 8.25
N SER A 20 -6.75 -28.48 7.32
CA SER A 20 -7.88 -29.31 6.93
C SER A 20 -7.38 -30.48 6.07
N ILE A 21 -7.30 -31.68 6.67
CA ILE A 21 -7.35 -32.95 5.93
C ILE A 21 -8.82 -33.32 5.82
N ASP A 22 -9.32 -33.41 4.59
CA ASP A 22 -10.71 -33.78 4.29
C ASP A 22 -11.13 -35.06 5.05
N THR A 23 -12.08 -34.91 5.97
CA THR A 23 -12.86 -36.03 6.48
C THR A 23 -14.32 -35.61 6.66
N THR A 24 -15.15 -36.14 5.77
CA THR A 24 -16.61 -36.06 5.73
C THR A 24 -17.25 -36.70 6.96
N ILE A 25 -18.02 -35.95 7.76
CA ILE A 25 -19.02 -36.52 8.67
C ILE A 25 -20.26 -35.60 8.78
N GLU A 26 -21.41 -36.16 8.39
CA GLU A 26 -22.77 -35.68 8.67
C GLU A 26 -23.07 -35.68 10.18
N ASN A 27 -23.82 -34.69 10.70
CA ASN A 27 -24.99 -34.99 11.56
C ASN A 27 -25.83 -33.77 12.00
N SER A 28 -27.14 -33.99 11.85
CA SER A 28 -28.29 -33.67 12.71
C SER A 28 -28.36 -32.35 13.52
N VAL A 29 -29.41 -31.60 13.21
CA VAL A 29 -29.94 -30.47 13.99
C VAL A 29 -30.99 -30.97 14.99
N ALA A 30 -30.80 -30.66 16.27
CA ALA A 30 -31.88 -30.61 17.26
C ALA A 30 -31.54 -29.63 18.38
N ALA A 31 -32.31 -28.54 18.51
CA ALA A 31 -32.58 -27.92 19.80
C ALA A 31 -33.81 -27.00 19.73
N SER A 32 -34.60 -27.11 20.79
CA SER A 32 -35.92 -26.58 21.07
C SER A 32 -35.96 -25.10 21.49
N ALA A 33 -37.16 -24.54 21.36
CA ALA A 33 -37.59 -23.23 21.81
C ALA A 33 -37.51 -23.01 23.34
N GLY A 34 -37.43 -21.74 23.74
CA GLY A 34 -37.57 -21.30 25.13
C GLY A 34 -37.61 -19.77 25.25
N SER A 35 -38.82 -19.25 25.52
CA SER A 35 -39.25 -17.86 25.65
C SER A 35 -38.68 -17.09 26.85
N GLY A 36 -38.71 -15.74 26.78
CA GLY A 36 -38.67 -14.88 27.97
C GLY A 36 -38.55 -13.39 27.67
N SER A 37 -39.66 -12.72 27.36
CA SER A 37 -39.78 -11.27 27.30
C SER A 37 -40.09 -10.69 28.70
N GLY A 38 -39.49 -9.54 29.02
CA GLY A 38 -39.74 -8.81 30.26
C GLY A 38 -39.25 -7.38 30.17
N SER A 39 -40.18 -6.47 29.87
CA SER A 39 -40.04 -5.02 29.84
C SER A 39 -39.71 -4.41 31.20
N ASN A 40 -38.96 -3.30 31.23
CA ASN A 40 -39.20 -2.24 32.21
C ASN A 40 -38.81 -0.87 31.67
N THR A 41 -39.78 0.03 31.72
CA THR A 41 -39.72 1.46 31.43
C THR A 41 -39.35 2.23 32.69
N HIS A 42 -38.51 3.26 32.57
CA HIS A 42 -38.59 4.43 33.45
C HIS A 42 -38.05 5.68 32.75
N ALA A 43 -38.87 6.73 32.76
CA ALA A 43 -38.59 8.07 32.27
C ALA A 43 -38.54 9.05 33.45
N SER A 44 -37.60 10.00 33.43
CA SER A 44 -37.61 11.25 34.20
C SER A 44 -36.58 12.21 33.58
N ARG A 45 -37.04 13.21 32.80
CA ARG A 45 -37.21 14.64 33.16
C ARG A 45 -35.90 15.45 33.33
N THR A 46 -35.57 16.17 32.26
CA THR A 46 -35.22 17.61 32.14
C THR A 46 -34.58 18.34 33.33
N ASN A 47 -33.44 19.01 33.08
CA ASN A 47 -33.30 20.44 33.39
C ASN A 47 -32.18 21.08 32.54
N GLU A 48 -32.57 22.04 31.70
CA GLU A 48 -31.66 22.98 31.02
C GLU A 48 -31.29 24.11 32.00
N GLN A 49 -30.02 24.50 32.03
CA GLN A 49 -29.61 25.80 32.56
C GLN A 49 -28.66 26.46 31.57
N SER A 50 -29.17 27.56 31.02
CA SER A 50 -28.54 28.56 30.18
C SER A 50 -27.49 29.36 30.97
N ASN A 51 -26.34 29.63 30.35
CA ASN A 51 -25.41 30.67 30.76
C ASN A 51 -25.07 31.52 29.53
N GLU A 52 -25.65 32.72 29.47
CA GLU A 52 -25.21 33.82 28.61
C GLU A 52 -23.98 34.48 29.23
N VAL A 53 -22.93 34.70 28.42
CA VAL A 53 -21.82 35.59 28.79
C VAL A 53 -21.55 36.55 27.63
N TYR A 54 -21.73 37.83 27.97
CA TYR A 54 -21.41 39.10 27.31
C TYR A 54 -20.39 39.08 26.15
N LEU A 55 -20.85 39.56 24.99
CA LEU A 55 -20.03 40.05 23.87
C LEU A 55 -19.62 41.50 24.13
N SER A 56 -18.32 41.79 24.07
CA SER A 56 -17.78 43.15 23.94
C SER A 56 -17.07 43.27 22.59
N GLU A 57 -17.48 44.27 21.83
CA GLU A 57 -17.03 44.60 20.48
C GLU A 57 -15.53 44.93 20.43
N GLY A 58 -14.79 44.22 19.58
CA GLY A 58 -13.47 44.59 19.09
C GLY A 58 -13.49 44.49 17.57
N GLN A 59 -13.41 45.63 16.88
CA GLN A 59 -13.37 45.72 15.43
C GLN A 59 -11.98 45.28 14.92
N GLU A 60 -11.91 44.15 14.23
CA GLU A 60 -10.78 43.83 13.35
C GLU A 60 -11.27 43.90 11.90
N HIS A 61 -10.54 44.66 11.07
CA HIS A 61 -10.80 44.83 9.66
C HIS A 61 -10.46 43.54 8.90
N GLU A 62 -11.48 42.74 8.58
CA GLU A 62 -11.37 41.69 7.56
C GLU A 62 -11.39 42.33 6.17
N GLN A 63 -10.27 42.23 5.46
CA GLN A 63 -10.26 42.43 4.02
C GLN A 63 -10.91 41.19 3.39
N GLU A 64 -12.12 41.36 2.85
CA GLU A 64 -12.77 40.37 1.99
C GLU A 64 -11.86 40.09 0.77
N GLN A 65 -11.12 38.99 0.81
CA GLN A 65 -10.59 38.36 -0.40
C GLN A 65 -11.75 37.63 -1.07
N GLU A 66 -12.19 38.13 -2.22
CA GLU A 66 -13.11 37.40 -3.09
C GLU A 66 -12.50 36.04 -3.44
N ASP A 67 -13.10 34.95 -2.93
CA ASP A 67 -12.84 33.57 -3.34
C ASP A 67 -13.26 33.40 -4.81
N VAL A 68 -12.32 33.61 -5.73
CA VAL A 68 -12.48 33.21 -7.12
C VAL A 68 -12.49 31.67 -7.15
N PRO A 69 -13.54 31.00 -7.67
CA PRO A 69 -13.57 29.54 -7.74
C PRO A 69 -12.42 29.06 -8.61
N LEU A 70 -11.46 28.39 -7.98
CA LEU A 70 -10.27 27.85 -8.63
C LEU A 70 -10.67 26.77 -9.63
N GLU A 71 -10.11 26.83 -10.83
CA GLU A 71 -10.38 25.85 -11.88
C GLU A 71 -9.72 24.52 -11.50
N GLN A 72 -10.55 23.59 -11.03
CA GLN A 72 -10.14 22.24 -10.65
C GLN A 72 -9.57 21.49 -11.86
N MET A 73 -8.40 20.87 -11.71
CA MET A 73 -7.76 20.18 -12.83
C MET A 73 -8.47 18.85 -13.15
N PRO A 74 -8.53 18.42 -14.44
CA PRO A 74 -9.33 17.28 -14.88
C PRO A 74 -9.01 15.93 -14.21
N TRP A 75 -7.85 15.80 -13.57
CA TRP A 75 -7.39 14.59 -12.89
C TRP A 75 -7.49 14.66 -11.36
N GLU A 76 -7.81 15.82 -10.79
CA GLU A 76 -8.01 15.96 -9.36
C GLU A 76 -9.41 15.46 -8.97
N ALA A 77 -9.51 14.73 -7.85
CA ALA A 77 -10.81 14.32 -7.33
C ALA A 77 -11.63 15.57 -6.97
N PRO A 78 -12.93 15.64 -7.31
CA PRO A 78 -13.74 16.83 -7.08
C PRO A 78 -13.72 17.28 -5.63
N GLY A 79 -13.76 18.60 -5.40
CA GLY A 79 -14.05 19.12 -4.07
C GLY A 79 -15.43 18.67 -3.59
N LYS A 80 -15.72 18.87 -2.29
CA LYS A 80 -17.07 18.65 -1.75
C LYS A 80 -18.09 19.48 -2.55
N GLN A 81 -19.06 18.81 -3.16
CA GLN A 81 -20.09 19.46 -3.98
C GLN A 81 -21.44 18.74 -3.85
N GLY A 82 -22.49 19.51 -3.52
CA GLY A 82 -23.82 18.93 -3.27
C GLY A 82 -23.81 17.89 -2.15
N LEU A 83 -24.28 16.67 -2.44
CA LEU A 83 -24.23 15.52 -1.51
C LEU A 83 -22.91 14.73 -1.57
N TYR A 84 -22.04 15.01 -2.54
CA TYR A 84 -20.74 14.36 -2.65
C TYR A 84 -19.74 14.99 -1.68
N ASP A 85 -19.16 14.16 -0.82
CA ASP A 85 -18.08 14.51 0.09
C ASP A 85 -16.95 13.47 -0.14
N PRO A 86 -15.75 13.89 -0.59
CA PRO A 86 -14.62 12.98 -0.79
C PRO A 86 -14.27 12.13 0.45
N GLN A 87 -14.69 12.58 1.65
CA GLN A 87 -14.47 11.85 2.90
C GLN A 87 -15.36 10.60 3.06
N ASN A 88 -16.40 10.44 2.24
CA ASN A 88 -17.35 9.31 2.29
C ASN A 88 -17.14 8.31 1.14
N GLU A 89 -15.92 8.23 0.63
CA GLU A 89 -15.57 7.35 -0.49
C GLU A 89 -15.27 5.91 -0.02
N HIS A 90 -15.78 4.91 -0.77
CA HIS A 90 -15.73 3.49 -0.40
C HIS A 90 -15.22 2.62 -1.56
N GLU A 91 -14.50 1.53 -1.24
CA GLU A 91 -13.85 0.66 -2.24
C GLU A 91 -14.03 -0.84 -1.92
N ALA A 92 -14.23 -1.66 -2.94
CA ALA A 92 -14.14 -3.12 -2.90
C ALA A 92 -13.18 -3.57 -4.00
N CYS A 93 -12.38 -4.61 -3.80
CA CYS A 93 -11.25 -4.92 -4.70
C CYS A 93 -10.94 -6.42 -4.80
N GLY A 94 -10.11 -6.80 -5.77
CA GLY A 94 -9.35 -8.05 -5.77
C GLY A 94 -7.90 -7.77 -5.38
N VAL A 95 -7.33 -8.59 -4.49
CA VAL A 95 -5.93 -8.47 -4.06
C VAL A 95 -5.28 -9.84 -4.05
N GLY A 96 -4.04 -9.92 -4.54
CA GLY A 96 -3.23 -11.12 -4.41
C GLY A 96 -1.77 -10.87 -4.69
N PHE A 97 -0.91 -11.77 -4.23
CA PHE A 97 0.51 -11.72 -4.51
C PHE A 97 1.09 -13.10 -4.75
N ILE A 98 2.20 -13.11 -5.49
CA ILE A 98 3.01 -14.29 -5.78
C ILE A 98 4.45 -13.96 -5.43
N VAL A 99 5.09 -14.87 -4.69
CA VAL A 99 6.48 -14.70 -4.24
C VAL A 99 7.25 -16.01 -4.36
N ALA A 100 8.47 -15.93 -4.90
CA ALA A 100 9.47 -16.97 -4.77
C ALA A 100 10.11 -16.87 -3.38
N ILE A 101 9.82 -17.84 -2.53
CA ILE A 101 10.24 -17.87 -1.13
C ILE A 101 11.78 -17.91 -1.01
N ASP A 102 12.46 -18.56 -1.96
CA ASP A 102 13.91 -18.63 -2.01
C ASP A 102 14.58 -17.38 -2.61
N GLY A 103 13.78 -16.36 -2.98
CA GLY A 103 14.26 -15.12 -3.59
C GLY A 103 14.72 -15.26 -5.04
N LYS A 104 14.50 -16.41 -5.70
CA LYS A 104 14.85 -16.58 -7.11
C LYS A 104 13.99 -15.68 -7.98
N ARG A 105 14.66 -14.85 -8.77
CA ARG A 105 14.04 -13.96 -9.75
C ARG A 105 13.71 -14.75 -11.00
N SER A 106 12.50 -14.54 -11.53
CA SER A 106 12.08 -15.11 -12.79
C SER A 106 10.96 -14.27 -13.39
N HIS A 107 10.92 -14.20 -14.72
CA HIS A 107 9.77 -13.63 -15.42
C HIS A 107 8.47 -14.44 -15.18
N LYS A 108 8.59 -15.73 -14.81
CA LYS A 108 7.44 -16.58 -14.46
C LYS A 108 6.60 -15.97 -13.34
N ILE A 109 7.22 -15.39 -12.31
CA ILE A 109 6.49 -14.77 -11.19
C ILE A 109 5.58 -13.64 -11.67
N LEU A 110 6.04 -12.84 -12.64
CA LEU A 110 5.24 -11.77 -13.22
C LEU A 110 4.11 -12.31 -14.09
N ARG A 111 4.38 -13.33 -14.92
CA ARG A 111 3.36 -13.99 -15.76
C ARG A 111 2.27 -14.66 -14.93
N ASP A 112 2.67 -15.31 -13.85
CA ASP A 112 1.75 -15.91 -12.88
C ASP A 112 0.88 -14.83 -12.22
N ALA A 113 1.46 -13.68 -11.87
CA ALA A 113 0.73 -12.56 -11.29
C ALA A 113 -0.24 -11.91 -12.28
N GLN A 114 0.12 -11.88 -13.57
CA GLN A 114 -0.80 -11.51 -14.65
C GLN A 114 -2.03 -12.42 -14.69
N THR A 115 -1.83 -13.73 -14.69
CA THR A 115 -2.95 -14.69 -14.66
C THR A 115 -3.82 -14.51 -13.43
N LEU A 116 -3.20 -14.27 -12.27
CA LEU A 116 -3.91 -14.00 -11.02
C LEU A 116 -4.78 -12.73 -11.13
N SER A 117 -4.22 -11.65 -11.68
CA SER A 117 -4.92 -10.39 -11.91
C SER A 117 -6.09 -10.53 -12.89
N GLU A 118 -5.89 -11.19 -14.02
CA GLU A 118 -6.91 -11.41 -15.06
C GLU A 118 -8.12 -12.20 -14.53
N ARG A 119 -7.89 -13.15 -13.62
CA ARG A 119 -8.96 -13.96 -13.03
C ARG A 119 -9.77 -13.23 -11.97
N MET A 120 -9.22 -12.17 -11.38
CA MET A 120 -9.93 -11.29 -10.46
C MET A 120 -10.66 -10.14 -11.16
N ASN A 121 -10.68 -10.10 -12.50
CA ASN A 121 -11.28 -8.98 -13.25
C ASN A 121 -12.77 -8.79 -12.98
N HIS A 122 -13.48 -9.87 -12.62
CA HIS A 122 -14.89 -9.81 -12.24
C HIS A 122 -15.15 -9.07 -10.90
N ARG A 123 -14.09 -8.75 -10.15
CA ARG A 123 -14.12 -7.85 -8.98
C ARG A 123 -13.76 -6.41 -9.31
N GLY A 124 -13.44 -6.10 -10.57
CA GLY A 124 -13.18 -4.75 -11.05
C GLY A 124 -14.43 -4.09 -11.60
N ALA A 125 -14.47 -2.75 -11.56
CA ALA A 125 -15.52 -1.95 -12.20
C ALA A 125 -14.96 -1.27 -13.45
N CYS A 126 -15.85 -1.01 -14.41
CA CYS A 126 -15.57 -0.21 -15.58
C CYS A 126 -16.40 1.09 -15.54
N ALA A 127 -15.81 2.17 -16.04
CA ALA A 127 -16.44 3.46 -16.22
C ALA A 127 -17.53 3.40 -17.30
N CYS A 128 -18.17 4.56 -17.55
CA CYS A 128 -19.29 4.67 -18.48
C CYS A 128 -18.97 4.33 -19.95
N ASP A 129 -17.69 4.26 -20.33
CA ASP A 129 -17.24 3.83 -21.64
C ASP A 129 -17.09 2.29 -21.78
N ASN A 130 -17.35 1.53 -20.70
CA ASN A 130 -17.15 0.08 -20.59
C ASN A 130 -15.73 -0.41 -20.90
N ASP A 131 -14.75 0.50 -20.97
CA ASP A 131 -13.38 0.22 -21.40
C ASP A 131 -12.35 0.79 -20.41
N THR A 132 -12.69 1.83 -19.66
CA THR A 132 -11.82 2.37 -18.61
C THR A 132 -12.11 1.67 -17.28
N GLY A 133 -11.16 0.91 -16.73
CA GLY A 133 -11.31 0.34 -15.38
C GLY A 133 -11.05 1.34 -14.25
N ASP A 134 -11.56 1.07 -13.05
CA ASP A 134 -11.43 1.96 -11.87
C ASP A 134 -10.02 2.05 -11.27
N GLY A 135 -9.11 1.18 -11.74
CA GLY A 135 -7.70 1.15 -11.37
C GLY A 135 -7.17 -0.26 -11.24
N ALA A 136 -5.98 -0.51 -11.79
CA ALA A 136 -5.24 -1.75 -11.58
C ALA A 136 -3.74 -1.47 -11.50
N GLY A 137 -3.01 -2.39 -10.88
CA GLY A 137 -1.57 -2.27 -10.80
C GLY A 137 -0.87 -3.51 -10.25
N VAL A 138 0.45 -3.46 -10.38
CA VAL A 138 1.40 -4.45 -9.88
C VAL A 138 2.56 -3.74 -9.20
N LEU A 139 2.83 -4.12 -7.96
CA LEU A 139 4.08 -3.85 -7.27
C LEU A 139 4.99 -5.06 -7.47
N ALA A 140 6.20 -4.84 -7.98
CA ALA A 140 7.17 -5.90 -8.17
C ALA A 140 8.53 -5.54 -7.57
N SER A 141 9.36 -6.55 -7.31
CA SER A 141 10.78 -6.28 -7.05
C SER A 141 11.45 -5.70 -8.30
N ILE A 142 12.41 -4.79 -8.13
CA ILE A 142 13.05 -4.06 -9.23
C ILE A 142 13.67 -5.03 -10.26
N PRO A 143 13.28 -4.96 -11.55
CA PRO A 143 13.85 -5.76 -12.63
C PRO A 143 15.18 -5.14 -13.11
N HIS A 144 16.25 -5.29 -12.33
CA HIS A 144 17.53 -4.63 -12.59
C HIS A 144 18.07 -4.82 -14.02
N GLY A 145 18.05 -6.05 -14.54
CA GLY A 145 18.57 -6.36 -15.88
C GLY A 145 17.86 -5.60 -17.00
N LEU A 146 16.53 -5.48 -16.91
CA LEU A 146 15.72 -4.68 -17.84
C LEU A 146 16.16 -3.21 -17.84
N TYR A 147 16.30 -2.60 -16.66
CA TYR A 147 16.62 -1.19 -16.52
C TYR A 147 18.07 -0.88 -16.91
N ALA A 148 19.03 -1.70 -16.49
CA ALA A 148 20.43 -1.55 -16.87
C ALA A 148 20.60 -1.58 -18.39
N LYS A 149 19.93 -2.52 -19.07
CA LYS A 149 19.95 -2.61 -20.54
C LYS A 149 19.24 -1.46 -21.23
N ALA A 150 18.15 -0.95 -20.66
CA ALA A 150 17.45 0.20 -21.20
C ALA A 150 18.35 1.45 -21.16
N LEU A 151 18.93 1.74 -19.99
CA LEU A 151 19.80 2.91 -19.78
C LEU A 151 21.14 2.80 -20.51
N SER A 152 21.69 1.59 -20.70
CA SER A 152 22.94 1.41 -21.45
C SER A 152 22.82 1.83 -22.91
N LYS A 153 21.62 1.77 -23.50
CA LYS A 153 21.36 2.26 -24.87
C LYS A 153 21.51 3.78 -24.99
N GLU A 154 21.36 4.49 -23.86
CA GLU A 154 21.54 5.93 -23.74
C GLU A 154 22.94 6.30 -23.23
N GLY A 155 23.85 5.33 -23.12
CA GLY A 155 25.22 5.53 -22.64
C GLY A 155 25.33 5.67 -21.11
N ILE A 156 24.28 5.30 -20.36
CA ILE A 156 24.23 5.41 -18.91
C ILE A 156 24.48 4.05 -18.28
N THR A 157 25.49 3.96 -17.40
CA THR A 157 25.76 2.75 -16.62
C THR A 157 25.02 2.83 -15.29
N LEU A 158 24.07 1.92 -15.08
CA LEU A 158 23.33 1.80 -13.84
C LEU A 158 24.17 1.05 -12.79
N PRO A 159 24.26 1.52 -11.53
CA PRO A 159 24.90 0.78 -10.44
C PRO A 159 24.23 -0.57 -10.18
N ASP A 160 24.91 -1.44 -9.45
CA ASP A 160 24.37 -2.73 -9.04
C ASP A 160 23.07 -2.57 -8.24
N LEU A 161 22.21 -3.59 -8.29
CA LEU A 161 20.98 -3.61 -7.52
C LEU A 161 21.25 -3.47 -6.01
N GLY A 162 20.59 -2.50 -5.37
CA GLY A 162 20.82 -2.13 -3.96
C GLY A 162 21.75 -0.93 -3.78
N ASP A 163 22.43 -0.50 -4.84
CA ASP A 163 23.25 0.73 -4.88
C ASP A 163 22.57 1.87 -5.63
N TYR A 164 21.27 1.74 -5.88
CA TYR A 164 20.40 2.80 -6.38
C TYR A 164 18.97 2.59 -5.91
N ALA A 165 18.19 3.67 -5.89
CA ALA A 165 16.75 3.67 -5.76
C ALA A 165 16.11 4.08 -7.09
N THR A 166 14.92 3.57 -7.38
CA THR A 166 14.15 3.97 -8.56
C THR A 166 12.66 3.97 -8.26
N GLY A 167 11.90 4.67 -9.09
CA GLY A 167 10.47 4.60 -9.05
C GLY A 167 9.80 5.53 -10.06
N ILE A 168 8.50 5.34 -10.22
CA ILE A 168 7.71 5.96 -11.28
C ILE A 168 6.93 7.15 -10.71
N PHE A 169 6.95 8.24 -11.46
CA PHE A 169 6.34 9.52 -11.17
C PHE A 169 5.32 9.80 -12.27
N TYR A 170 4.16 10.33 -11.88
CA TYR A 170 3.18 10.91 -12.78
C TYR A 170 3.37 12.42 -12.80
N LEU A 171 3.72 12.93 -13.96
CA LEU A 171 3.97 14.34 -14.23
C LEU A 171 3.11 14.82 -15.40
N ASP A 172 2.92 16.13 -15.51
CA ASP A 172 2.31 16.72 -16.71
C ASP A 172 3.32 16.86 -17.83
N GLU A 173 2.93 16.51 -19.06
CA GLU A 173 3.78 16.61 -20.24
C GLU A 173 4.29 18.04 -20.48
N ALA A 174 3.51 19.06 -20.14
CA ALA A 174 3.93 20.45 -20.29
C ALA A 174 4.94 20.92 -19.24
N GLN A 175 4.98 20.29 -18.06
CA GLN A 175 5.71 20.80 -16.88
C GLN A 175 6.74 19.81 -16.32
N HIS A 176 6.85 18.59 -16.88
CA HIS A 176 7.69 17.54 -16.33
C HIS A 176 9.16 17.96 -16.20
N SER A 177 9.71 18.67 -17.19
CA SER A 177 11.13 19.08 -17.20
C SER A 177 11.46 20.00 -16.01
N ALA A 178 10.55 20.89 -15.64
CA ALA A 178 10.72 21.76 -14.47
C ALA A 178 10.61 20.96 -13.16
N ALA A 179 9.64 20.05 -13.08
CA ALA A 179 9.46 19.17 -11.92
C ALA A 179 10.67 18.23 -11.70
N GLU A 180 11.21 17.65 -12.77
CA GLU A 180 12.41 16.80 -12.72
C GLU A 180 13.63 17.60 -12.26
N LYS A 181 13.80 18.83 -12.75
CA LYS A 181 14.88 19.70 -12.29
C LYS A 181 14.75 20.03 -10.80
N GLU A 182 13.56 20.44 -10.34
CA GLU A 182 13.32 20.73 -8.93
C GLU A 182 13.55 19.50 -8.04
N PHE A 183 13.17 18.31 -8.50
CA PHE A 183 13.46 17.06 -7.81
C PHE A 183 14.96 16.77 -7.73
N ASN A 184 15.71 16.99 -8.82
CA ASN A 184 17.16 16.83 -8.84
C ASN A 184 17.84 17.81 -7.87
N ASP A 185 17.41 19.07 -7.84
CA ASP A 185 17.91 20.09 -6.92
C ASP A 185 17.64 19.70 -5.46
N LEU A 186 16.44 19.17 -5.18
CA LEU A 186 16.07 18.65 -3.85
C LEU A 186 16.91 17.44 -3.45
N ALA A 187 17.11 16.47 -4.35
CA ALA A 187 17.95 15.31 -4.12
C ALA A 187 19.40 15.73 -3.80
N GLN A 188 19.95 16.67 -4.57
CA GLN A 188 21.28 17.21 -4.33
C GLN A 188 21.38 17.90 -2.96
N SER A 189 20.35 18.65 -2.54
CA SER A 189 20.31 19.27 -1.21
C SER A 189 20.34 18.27 -0.04
N LEU A 190 19.95 17.02 -0.31
CA LEU A 190 19.96 15.91 0.64
C LEU A 190 21.22 15.03 0.50
N GLY A 191 22.17 15.41 -0.35
CA GLY A 191 23.38 14.64 -0.63
C GLY A 191 23.13 13.35 -1.41
N LEU A 192 22.06 13.33 -2.22
CA LEU A 192 21.74 12.26 -3.16
C LEU A 192 22.00 12.74 -4.59
N GLU A 193 22.35 11.81 -5.48
CA GLU A 193 22.61 12.11 -6.89
C GLU A 193 21.57 11.42 -7.77
N VAL A 194 20.94 12.18 -8.67
CA VAL A 194 20.08 11.60 -9.70
C VAL A 194 20.92 11.19 -10.90
N ILE A 195 20.90 9.90 -11.22
CA ILE A 195 21.65 9.29 -12.33
C ILE A 195 20.98 9.63 -13.66
N ALA A 196 19.67 9.41 -13.74
CA ALA A 196 18.92 9.50 -14.97
C ALA A 196 17.41 9.62 -14.72
N TRP A 197 16.72 10.14 -15.73
CA TRP A 197 15.27 10.05 -15.89
C TRP A 197 14.96 9.27 -17.16
N ARG A 198 14.09 8.27 -17.05
CA ARG A 198 13.66 7.40 -18.14
C ARG A 198 12.17 7.61 -18.39
N THR A 199 11.75 7.78 -19.64
CA THR A 199 10.33 7.66 -19.99
C THR A 199 9.91 6.20 -19.91
N VAL A 200 8.87 5.91 -19.12
CA VAL A 200 8.34 4.54 -19.03
C VAL A 200 7.63 4.20 -20.34
N PRO A 201 8.00 3.09 -21.02
CA PRO A 201 7.39 2.76 -22.30
C PRO A 201 5.98 2.23 -22.10
N ALA A 202 5.02 2.88 -22.77
CA ALA A 202 3.60 2.63 -22.64
C ALA A 202 2.88 2.58 -23.99
N SER A 203 1.78 1.83 -24.07
CA SER A 203 0.92 1.68 -25.23
C SER A 203 -0.46 2.29 -24.99
N GLN A 204 -0.67 3.54 -25.43
CA GLN A 204 -1.95 4.25 -25.29
C GLN A 204 -3.12 3.55 -26.00
N GLN A 205 -2.85 2.63 -26.93
CA GLN A 205 -3.89 1.85 -27.60
C GLN A 205 -4.56 0.83 -26.67
N ALA A 206 -3.92 0.51 -25.54
CA ALA A 206 -4.42 -0.46 -24.57
C ALA A 206 -5.46 0.11 -23.60
N ILE A 207 -5.77 1.42 -23.65
CA ILE A 207 -6.64 2.07 -22.66
C ILE A 207 -7.82 2.82 -23.28
N GLY A 208 -8.90 2.88 -22.50
CA GLY A 208 -10.14 3.59 -22.86
C GLY A 208 -9.94 5.09 -23.09
N VAL A 209 -10.95 5.70 -23.71
CA VAL A 209 -10.91 7.14 -24.05
C VAL A 209 -10.94 8.00 -22.78
N VAL A 210 -11.65 7.57 -21.73
CA VAL A 210 -11.70 8.29 -20.46
C VAL A 210 -10.33 8.27 -19.78
N ALA A 211 -9.69 7.11 -19.67
CA ALA A 211 -8.32 7.00 -19.12
C ALA A 211 -7.29 7.84 -19.88
N ARG A 212 -7.36 7.87 -21.22
CA ARG A 212 -6.45 8.67 -22.06
C ARG A 212 -6.55 10.17 -21.82
N LYS A 213 -7.73 10.70 -21.49
CA LYS A 213 -7.91 12.14 -21.25
C LYS A 213 -7.17 12.63 -20.01
N SER A 214 -6.97 11.76 -19.03
CA SER A 214 -6.28 12.06 -17.78
C SER A 214 -4.95 11.30 -17.65
N GLU A 215 -4.40 10.77 -18.75
CA GLU A 215 -3.14 10.02 -18.76
C GLU A 215 -1.96 10.91 -18.34
N PRO A 216 -1.17 10.52 -17.32
CA PRO A 216 0.02 11.25 -16.94
C PRO A 216 1.23 10.85 -17.78
N LEU A 217 2.23 11.74 -17.87
CA LEU A 217 3.55 11.36 -18.33
C LEU A 217 4.24 10.54 -17.24
N SER A 218 4.38 9.23 -17.47
CA SER A 218 5.09 8.31 -16.57
C SER A 218 6.61 8.45 -16.73
N ARG A 219 7.27 9.04 -15.73
CA ARG A 219 8.72 9.25 -15.69
C ARG A 219 9.34 8.46 -14.55
N GLN A 220 10.40 7.71 -14.85
CA GLN A 220 11.11 6.88 -13.89
C GLN A 220 12.45 7.51 -13.55
N VAL A 221 12.68 7.77 -12.26
CA VAL A 221 13.95 8.33 -11.77
C VAL A 221 14.87 7.23 -11.27
N PHE A 222 16.19 7.45 -11.37
CA PHE A 222 17.22 6.60 -10.78
C PHE A 222 18.13 7.45 -9.89
N VAL A 223 18.19 7.12 -8.60
CA VAL A 223 18.94 7.87 -7.58
C VAL A 223 20.06 6.99 -7.05
N ARG A 224 21.31 7.45 -7.14
CA ARG A 224 22.48 6.70 -6.68
C ARG A 224 22.54 6.65 -5.16
N ARG A 225 22.92 5.47 -4.64
CA ARG A 225 23.32 5.34 -3.24
C ARG A 225 24.70 5.97 -3.03
N PRO A 226 24.87 6.91 -2.09
CA PRO A 226 26.18 7.48 -1.80
C PRO A 226 27.19 6.40 -1.38
N GLU A 227 28.43 6.52 -1.85
CA GLU A 227 29.50 5.59 -1.49
C GLU A 227 29.69 5.54 0.04
N GLY A 228 29.89 4.33 0.57
CA GLY A 228 30.11 4.11 2.00
C GLY A 228 28.86 4.29 2.90
N SER A 229 27.70 4.65 2.34
CA SER A 229 26.46 4.71 3.13
C SER A 229 25.92 3.32 3.47
N ASP A 230 25.34 3.19 4.66
CA ASP A 230 24.60 1.99 5.06
C ASP A 230 23.29 1.86 4.27
N GLU A 231 22.83 0.62 4.07
CA GLU A 231 21.59 0.32 3.35
C GLU A 231 20.37 1.01 3.99
N LYS A 232 20.23 0.94 5.33
CA LYS A 232 19.10 1.52 6.05
C LYS A 232 19.13 3.05 6.01
N ASP A 233 20.32 3.64 6.11
CA ASP A 233 20.50 5.09 6.00
C ASP A 233 20.15 5.59 4.60
N PHE A 234 20.54 4.85 3.55
CA PHE A 234 20.15 5.17 2.18
C PHE A 234 18.63 5.12 2.00
N GLN A 235 17.98 4.05 2.48
CA GLN A 235 16.53 3.92 2.46
C GLN A 235 15.84 5.10 3.18
N ARG A 236 16.33 5.48 4.37
CA ARG A 236 15.83 6.65 5.12
C ARG A 236 15.99 7.95 4.34
N LYS A 237 17.14 8.19 3.70
CA LYS A 237 17.35 9.38 2.85
C LYS A 237 16.40 9.42 1.65
N VAL A 238 16.18 8.27 1.00
CA VAL A 238 15.22 8.15 -0.11
C VAL A 238 13.79 8.43 0.36
N PHE A 239 13.41 7.93 1.54
CA PHE A 239 12.12 8.25 2.18
C PHE A 239 11.97 9.76 2.46
N VAL A 240 13.00 10.40 3.03
CA VAL A 240 13.00 11.86 3.25
C VAL A 240 12.89 12.61 1.94
N LEU A 241 13.64 12.22 0.90
CA LEU A 241 13.56 12.82 -0.42
C LEU A 241 12.14 12.72 -0.98
N ARG A 242 11.51 11.54 -0.91
CA ARG A 242 10.15 11.33 -1.39
C ARG A 242 9.13 12.18 -0.63
N LYS A 243 9.14 12.17 0.71
CA LYS A 243 8.21 12.97 1.53
C LYS A 243 8.38 14.47 1.30
N ARG A 244 9.62 14.97 1.28
CA ARG A 244 9.90 16.38 0.98
C ARG A 244 9.47 16.74 -0.44
N ALA A 245 9.70 15.87 -1.42
CA ALA A 245 9.24 16.11 -2.78
C ALA A 245 7.72 16.21 -2.86
N SER A 246 6.98 15.31 -2.21
CA SER A 246 5.51 15.40 -2.14
C SER A 246 5.02 16.70 -1.51
N HIS A 247 5.73 17.25 -0.51
CA HIS A 247 5.31 18.47 0.17
C HIS A 247 5.73 19.76 -0.55
N GLU A 248 6.97 19.80 -1.06
CA GLU A 248 7.58 21.01 -1.61
C GLU A 248 7.34 21.15 -3.12
N LEU A 249 7.14 20.03 -3.82
CA LEU A 249 6.99 19.99 -5.28
C LEU A 249 5.55 19.69 -5.72
N ALA A 250 4.64 19.33 -4.83
CA ALA A 250 3.22 19.41 -5.16
C ALA A 250 2.81 20.90 -5.18
N LYS A 251 2.48 21.43 -6.36
CA LYS A 251 2.06 22.82 -6.56
C LYS A 251 0.69 22.83 -7.21
N GLN A 252 -0.15 23.81 -6.85
CA GLN A 252 -1.42 24.02 -7.54
C GLN A 252 -1.17 24.20 -9.05
N GLY A 253 -2.02 23.61 -9.89
CA GLY A 253 -1.86 23.71 -11.33
C GLY A 253 -0.76 22.79 -11.93
N ARG A 254 -0.16 21.91 -11.12
CA ARG A 254 0.86 20.94 -11.56
C ARG A 254 0.59 19.54 -11.01
N ARG A 255 0.55 18.55 -11.89
CA ARG A 255 0.57 17.14 -11.52
C ARG A 255 1.97 16.71 -11.10
N PHE A 256 2.06 16.22 -9.87
CA PHE A 256 3.28 15.67 -9.30
C PHE A 256 2.91 14.58 -8.31
N TYR A 257 2.90 13.33 -8.77
CA TYR A 257 2.59 12.18 -7.92
C TYR A 257 3.67 11.11 -8.01
N ILE A 258 4.12 10.62 -6.86
CA ILE A 258 5.16 9.60 -6.76
C ILE A 258 4.51 8.25 -6.46
N CYS A 259 4.44 7.36 -7.46
CA CYS A 259 3.88 6.03 -7.32
C CYS A 259 4.76 5.15 -6.43
N SER A 260 6.08 5.22 -6.66
CA SER A 260 7.09 4.54 -5.84
C SER A 260 8.41 5.30 -5.91
N LEU A 261 9.26 5.11 -4.91
CA LEU A 261 10.68 5.44 -4.97
C LEU A 261 11.40 4.58 -3.91
N SER A 262 12.04 3.50 -4.34
CA SER A 262 12.58 2.45 -3.46
C SER A 262 13.83 1.83 -4.08
N ASP A 263 14.69 1.25 -3.25
CA ASP A 263 15.87 0.47 -3.64
C ASP A 263 15.53 -1.01 -3.93
N ARG A 264 14.27 -1.43 -3.71
CA ARG A 264 13.86 -2.84 -3.82
C ARG A 264 12.63 -3.07 -4.69
N THR A 265 11.67 -2.16 -4.64
CA THR A 265 10.34 -2.33 -5.25
C THR A 265 10.02 -1.22 -6.23
N VAL A 266 9.15 -1.51 -7.19
CA VAL A 266 8.64 -0.56 -8.17
C VAL A 266 7.15 -0.83 -8.40
N VAL A 267 6.36 0.22 -8.57
CA VAL A 267 4.91 0.13 -8.76
C VAL A 267 4.54 0.58 -10.16
N TYR A 268 3.94 -0.33 -10.93
CA TYR A 268 3.30 -0.05 -12.21
C TYR A 268 1.79 -0.09 -11.99
N LYS A 269 1.12 1.05 -12.08
CA LYS A 269 -0.32 1.15 -11.83
C LYS A 269 -0.95 2.17 -12.75
N GLY A 270 -2.25 2.34 -12.67
CA GLY A 270 -2.94 3.39 -13.43
C GLY A 270 -4.41 3.07 -13.57
N LEU A 271 -5.08 3.84 -14.43
CA LEU A 271 -6.51 3.71 -14.66
C LEU A 271 -6.78 2.66 -15.74
N PHE A 272 -6.77 1.40 -15.31
CA PHE A 272 -6.85 0.22 -16.17
C PHE A 272 -7.91 -0.75 -15.65
N THR A 273 -8.45 -1.57 -16.55
CA THR A 273 -8.97 -2.88 -16.16
C THR A 273 -7.81 -3.83 -15.82
N SER A 274 -8.10 -5.00 -15.24
CA SER A 274 -7.06 -5.94 -14.80
C SER A 274 -6.17 -6.45 -15.93
N ASP A 275 -6.71 -6.54 -17.14
CA ASP A 275 -6.06 -7.00 -18.35
C ASP A 275 -5.25 -5.88 -19.04
N GLN A 276 -5.79 -4.66 -19.09
CA GLN A 276 -5.18 -3.52 -19.77
C GLN A 276 -3.82 -3.12 -19.18
N LEU A 277 -3.61 -3.30 -17.87
CA LEU A 277 -2.34 -3.03 -17.20
C LEU A 277 -1.15 -3.66 -17.94
N TRP A 278 -1.30 -4.93 -18.29
CA TRP A 278 -0.25 -5.76 -18.88
C TRP A 278 0.01 -5.39 -20.34
N ASP A 279 -1.01 -4.85 -21.02
CA ASP A 279 -0.92 -4.39 -22.40
C ASP A 279 -0.40 -2.97 -22.53
N TYR A 280 -0.72 -2.11 -21.56
CA TYR A 280 -0.28 -0.73 -21.51
C TYR A 280 1.21 -0.62 -21.22
N TYR A 281 1.71 -1.17 -20.11
CA TYR A 281 3.14 -1.09 -19.77
C TYR A 281 3.96 -2.16 -20.50
N THR A 282 4.68 -1.77 -21.55
CA THR A 282 5.43 -2.74 -22.37
C THR A 282 6.59 -3.37 -21.61
N ASP A 283 7.07 -2.74 -20.54
CA ASP A 283 8.05 -3.34 -19.62
C ASP A 283 7.54 -4.67 -19.06
N LEU A 284 6.26 -4.77 -18.70
CA LEU A 284 5.67 -5.96 -18.08
C LEU A 284 5.62 -7.17 -19.03
N LYS A 285 5.67 -6.92 -20.35
CA LYS A 285 5.74 -7.97 -21.38
C LYS A 285 7.16 -8.42 -21.68
N ASN A 286 8.17 -7.70 -21.21
CA ASN A 286 9.55 -8.00 -21.55
C ASN A 286 10.04 -9.21 -20.74
N PRO A 287 10.54 -10.29 -21.37
CA PRO A 287 11.10 -11.44 -20.66
C PRO A 287 12.27 -11.12 -19.72
N GLU A 288 12.94 -9.98 -19.90
CA GLU A 288 14.00 -9.48 -19.01
C GLU A 288 13.45 -8.84 -17.72
N PHE A 289 12.13 -8.69 -17.60
CA PHE A 289 11.49 -8.32 -16.34
C PHE A 289 11.50 -9.52 -15.40
N GLU A 290 12.62 -9.71 -14.70
CA GLU A 290 12.78 -10.75 -13.69
C GLU A 290 12.51 -10.21 -12.28
N THR A 291 11.52 -10.80 -11.61
CA THR A 291 11.13 -10.45 -10.24
C THR A 291 11.04 -11.70 -9.37
N TYR A 292 11.27 -11.58 -8.06
CA TYR A 292 10.96 -12.64 -7.10
C TYR A 292 9.62 -12.44 -6.41
N LEU A 293 8.98 -11.28 -6.61
CA LEU A 293 7.74 -10.90 -5.95
C LEU A 293 6.88 -10.03 -6.88
N ALA A 294 5.58 -10.31 -6.91
CA ALA A 294 4.58 -9.46 -7.54
C ALA A 294 3.30 -9.41 -6.68
N LEU A 295 2.87 -8.22 -6.31
CA LEU A 295 1.62 -7.92 -5.61
C LEU A 295 0.70 -7.18 -6.58
N VAL A 296 -0.46 -7.76 -6.87
CA VAL A 296 -1.45 -7.19 -7.80
C VAL A 296 -2.69 -6.72 -7.06
N HIS A 297 -3.32 -5.68 -7.59
CA HIS A 297 -4.58 -5.17 -7.09
C HIS A 297 -5.45 -4.71 -8.26
N THR A 298 -6.74 -5.04 -8.19
CA THR A 298 -7.78 -4.49 -9.07
C THR A 298 -8.80 -3.79 -8.21
N ARG A 299 -9.02 -2.51 -8.49
CA ARG A 299 -9.93 -1.63 -7.77
C ARG A 299 -11.34 -1.70 -8.34
N PHE A 300 -12.34 -1.62 -7.45
CA PHE A 300 -13.73 -1.36 -7.77
C PHE A 300 -14.23 -0.27 -6.82
N SER A 301 -14.59 0.87 -7.40
CA SER A 301 -15.01 2.05 -6.68
C SER A 301 -16.50 2.25 -6.92
N THR A 302 -17.31 2.22 -5.86
CA THR A 302 -18.75 2.47 -5.98
C THR A 302 -19.11 3.95 -6.05
N ASN A 303 -18.25 4.85 -5.55
CA ASN A 303 -18.59 6.27 -5.34
C ASN A 303 -17.44 7.27 -5.58
N THR A 304 -16.26 6.83 -6.03
CA THR A 304 -15.10 7.73 -6.20
C THR A 304 -14.90 8.10 -7.66
N PHE A 305 -14.33 9.28 -7.91
CA PHE A 305 -13.89 9.63 -9.25
C PHE A 305 -12.59 8.89 -9.57
N PRO A 306 -12.56 8.04 -10.61
CA PRO A 306 -11.37 7.30 -10.99
C PRO A 306 -10.23 8.24 -11.34
N SER A 307 -9.06 8.02 -10.76
CA SER A 307 -7.81 8.73 -11.07
C SER A 307 -6.64 7.76 -11.06
N TRP A 308 -5.61 8.09 -11.84
CA TRP A 308 -4.42 7.26 -12.00
C TRP A 308 -3.67 7.06 -10.69
N GLU A 309 -3.62 8.11 -9.87
CA GLU A 309 -2.92 8.19 -8.59
C GLU A 309 -3.55 7.26 -7.53
N ARG A 310 -4.87 7.10 -7.57
CA ARG A 310 -5.65 6.31 -6.61
C ARG A 310 -5.66 4.81 -6.90
N ALA A 311 -5.18 4.41 -8.07
CA ALA A 311 -4.95 2.99 -8.33
C ALA A 311 -3.99 2.40 -7.28
N HIS A 312 -4.15 1.11 -7.04
CA HIS A 312 -3.28 0.32 -6.18
C HIS A 312 -2.38 -0.59 -7.03
N PRO A 313 -1.31 -1.18 -6.47
CA PRO A 313 -0.80 -0.98 -5.10
C PRO A 313 -0.30 0.44 -4.80
N LEU A 314 -0.18 0.74 -3.52
CA LEU A 314 0.47 1.94 -3.00
C LEU A 314 1.96 1.64 -2.79
N ARG A 315 2.65 2.39 -1.92
CA ARG A 315 4.12 2.33 -1.83
C ARG A 315 4.58 1.07 -1.10
N VAL A 316 3.86 0.69 -0.05
CA VAL A 316 4.16 -0.51 0.75
C VAL A 316 2.97 -1.44 0.91
N LEU A 317 1.77 -1.10 0.42
CA LEU A 317 0.59 -1.94 0.58
C LEU A 317 -0.40 -1.96 -0.58
N ALA A 318 -1.25 -2.98 -0.58
CA ALA A 318 -2.50 -3.07 -1.31
C ALA A 318 -3.63 -3.39 -0.32
N HIS A 319 -4.72 -2.63 -0.39
CA HIS A 319 -5.83 -2.74 0.56
C HIS A 319 -7.09 -3.18 -0.17
N ASN A 320 -7.74 -4.22 0.37
CA ASN A 320 -9.09 -4.59 0.01
C ASN A 320 -10.00 -4.36 1.21
N GLY A 321 -10.77 -3.28 1.20
CA GLY A 321 -11.48 -2.92 2.40
C GLY A 321 -11.82 -1.45 2.51
N GLU A 322 -12.19 -1.07 3.72
CA GLU A 322 -12.46 0.30 4.12
C GLU A 322 -12.03 0.50 5.57
N ILE A 323 -11.40 1.64 5.86
CA ILE A 323 -11.05 2.04 7.23
C ILE A 323 -12.10 3.02 7.78
N ASN A 324 -13.01 2.48 8.59
CA ASN A 324 -14.14 3.23 9.16
C ASN A 324 -13.72 4.24 10.25
N THR A 325 -12.52 4.06 10.81
CA THR A 325 -11.98 4.90 11.89
C THR A 325 -11.08 6.04 11.39
N LEU A 326 -10.97 6.21 10.06
CA LEU A 326 -10.00 7.10 9.39
C LEU A 326 -9.89 8.49 10.01
N ARG A 327 -11.02 9.18 10.20
CA ARG A 327 -11.03 10.56 10.73
C ARG A 327 -10.38 10.65 12.12
N GLY A 328 -10.64 9.67 12.98
CA GLY A 328 -10.03 9.59 14.31
C GLY A 328 -8.51 9.38 14.20
N ASN A 329 -8.11 8.42 13.37
CA ASN A 329 -6.70 8.03 13.22
C ASN A 329 -5.85 9.16 12.61
N VAL A 330 -6.35 9.84 11.58
CA VAL A 330 -5.66 10.98 10.96
C VAL A 330 -5.50 12.13 11.96
N ASN A 331 -6.53 12.43 12.74
CA ASN A 331 -6.47 13.48 13.76
C ASN A 331 -5.49 13.12 14.89
N LEU A 332 -5.47 11.86 15.33
CA LEU A 332 -4.53 11.38 16.35
C LEU A 332 -3.09 11.40 15.84
N MET A 333 -2.83 11.00 14.59
CA MET A 333 -1.50 11.17 14.00
C MET A 333 -1.08 12.63 13.93
N LYS A 334 -1.97 13.53 13.52
CA LYS A 334 -1.69 14.97 13.52
C LYS A 334 -1.38 15.50 14.91
N ALA A 335 -2.08 15.03 15.95
CA ALA A 335 -1.77 15.40 17.34
C ALA A 335 -0.38 14.89 17.77
N ARG A 336 0.01 13.69 17.32
CA ARG A 336 1.33 13.11 17.60
C ARG A 336 2.48 13.89 16.98
N GLU A 337 2.28 14.56 15.84
CA GLU A 337 3.33 15.40 15.20
C GLU A 337 3.90 16.47 16.14
N GLY A 338 3.14 16.92 17.15
CA GLY A 338 3.62 17.90 18.13
C GLY A 338 4.57 17.35 19.21
N VAL A 339 4.59 16.03 19.41
CA VAL A 339 5.33 15.38 20.53
C VAL A 339 6.21 14.21 20.09
N MET A 340 6.15 13.80 18.82
CA MET A 340 6.97 12.71 18.30
C MET A 340 8.46 13.08 18.26
N GLU A 341 9.27 12.12 18.65
CA GLU A 341 10.73 12.19 18.55
C GLU A 341 11.24 10.95 17.81
N SER A 342 12.33 11.10 17.07
CA SER A 342 12.98 10.01 16.33
C SER A 342 14.48 10.22 16.39
N GLU A 343 15.20 9.26 16.94
CA GLU A 343 16.67 9.27 16.92
C GLU A 343 17.22 9.22 15.49
N ALA A 344 16.53 8.53 14.59
CA ALA A 344 16.92 8.37 13.20
C ALA A 344 16.82 9.68 12.38
N PHE A 345 15.81 10.51 12.65
CA PHE A 345 15.58 11.74 11.89
C PHE A 345 15.95 13.03 12.64
N GLY A 346 16.03 12.99 13.98
CA GLY A 346 16.33 14.16 14.81
C GLY A 346 15.48 15.37 14.43
N GLU A 347 16.13 16.52 14.21
CA GLU A 347 15.46 17.76 13.81
C GLU A 347 14.81 17.70 12.43
N GLN A 348 15.23 16.78 11.56
CA GLN A 348 14.65 16.64 10.22
C GLN A 348 13.24 16.04 10.25
N LEU A 349 12.83 15.42 11.37
CA LEU A 349 11.51 14.83 11.54
C LEU A 349 10.38 15.81 11.20
N LYS A 350 10.53 17.08 11.60
CA LYS A 350 9.53 18.14 11.34
C LYS A 350 9.32 18.42 9.85
N LYS A 351 10.33 18.14 9.00
CA LYS A 351 10.23 18.31 7.54
C LYS A 351 9.42 17.19 6.89
N LEU A 352 9.14 16.12 7.61
CA LEU A 352 8.36 14.98 7.14
C LEU A 352 6.86 15.15 7.40
N TYR A 353 6.46 16.25 8.04
CA TYR A 353 5.07 16.57 8.33
C TYR A 353 4.41 17.37 7.20
N PRO A 354 3.10 17.19 6.96
CA PRO A 354 2.23 16.23 7.65
C PRO A 354 2.54 14.76 7.26
N VAL A 355 2.43 13.84 8.23
CA VAL A 355 2.66 12.40 7.99
C VAL A 355 1.66 11.89 6.97
N VAL A 356 0.38 12.17 7.20
CA VAL A 356 -0.72 11.91 6.27
C VAL A 356 -0.83 13.10 5.32
N GLU A 357 -0.55 12.88 4.04
CA GLU A 357 -0.73 13.90 3.01
C GLU A 357 -2.23 14.21 2.83
N PRO A 358 -2.59 15.47 2.53
CA PRO A 358 -4.00 15.85 2.33
C PRO A 358 -4.60 15.15 1.11
N ASN A 359 -5.92 14.98 1.11
CA ASN A 359 -6.72 14.46 -0.02
C ASN A 359 -6.37 13.03 -0.47
N LEU A 360 -5.79 12.22 0.42
CA LEU A 360 -5.59 10.79 0.16
C LEU A 360 -6.86 9.99 0.45
N SER A 361 -6.98 8.81 -0.18
CA SER A 361 -7.94 7.79 0.24
C SER A 361 -7.61 7.29 1.65
N ASP A 362 -8.53 6.53 2.24
CA ASP A 362 -8.31 5.83 3.50
C ASP A 362 -7.03 4.96 3.46
N SER A 363 -6.86 4.26 2.34
CA SER A 363 -5.76 3.35 2.05
C SER A 363 -4.45 4.10 1.84
N GLY A 364 -4.51 5.25 1.14
CA GLY A 364 -3.37 6.16 1.00
C GLY A 364 -2.91 6.71 2.34
N SER A 365 -3.86 7.07 3.20
CA SER A 365 -3.58 7.56 4.54
C SER A 365 -2.91 6.50 5.41
N PHE A 366 -3.40 5.25 5.34
CA PHE A 366 -2.79 4.11 6.03
C PHE A 366 -1.36 3.84 5.51
N ASP A 367 -1.14 3.85 4.19
CA ASP A 367 0.19 3.64 3.57
C ASP A 367 1.20 4.69 4.03
N CYS A 368 0.80 5.96 4.11
CA CYS A 368 1.62 7.05 4.65
C CYS A 368 2.07 6.78 6.09
N VAL A 369 1.15 6.35 6.96
CA VAL A 369 1.46 6.09 8.37
C VAL A 369 2.30 4.84 8.54
N LEU A 370 1.98 3.76 7.81
CA LEU A 370 2.72 2.50 7.87
C LEU A 370 4.18 2.68 7.44
N GLU A 371 4.40 3.34 6.30
CA GLU A 371 5.74 3.63 5.82
C GLU A 371 6.48 4.57 6.77
N PHE A 372 5.80 5.59 7.32
CA PHE A 372 6.41 6.51 8.28
C PHE A 372 6.88 5.79 9.55
N ILE A 373 6.06 4.93 10.17
CA ILE A 373 6.45 4.18 11.37
C ILE A 373 7.68 3.30 11.07
N THR A 374 7.66 2.60 9.93
CA THR A 374 8.74 1.70 9.51
C THR A 374 10.06 2.45 9.30
N MET A 375 10.01 3.68 8.76
CA MET A 375 11.21 4.45 8.44
C MET A 375 11.71 5.32 9.61
N ALA A 376 10.80 5.84 10.43
CA ALA A 376 11.09 6.72 11.57
C ALA A 376 11.51 5.96 12.84
N SER A 377 11.35 4.64 12.86
CA SER A 377 11.73 3.78 13.97
C SER A 377 12.63 2.61 13.51
N ASP A 378 12.90 1.69 14.42
CA ASP A 378 13.56 0.42 14.13
C ASP A 378 12.59 -0.77 14.05
N ARG A 379 11.27 -0.49 14.08
CA ARG A 379 10.24 -1.51 13.92
C ARG A 379 10.31 -2.14 12.54
N SER A 380 10.05 -3.44 12.49
CA SER A 380 9.88 -4.13 11.21
C SER A 380 8.55 -3.74 10.54
N LEU A 381 8.43 -3.99 9.24
CA LEU A 381 7.16 -3.79 8.53
C LEU A 381 6.03 -4.65 9.16
N PRO A 382 6.20 -5.96 9.43
CA PRO A 382 5.18 -6.75 10.14
C PRO A 382 4.78 -6.19 11.51
N GLU A 383 5.75 -5.77 12.33
CA GLU A 383 5.47 -5.18 13.64
C GLU A 383 4.66 -3.88 13.53
N SER A 384 4.98 -3.05 12.52
CA SER A 384 4.24 -1.82 12.23
C SER A 384 2.81 -2.12 11.79
N VAL A 385 2.61 -3.14 10.94
CA VAL A 385 1.28 -3.61 10.55
C VAL A 385 0.49 -4.13 11.75
N MET A 386 1.09 -4.96 12.60
CA MET A 386 0.43 -5.49 13.81
C MET A 386 0.07 -4.40 14.83
N THR A 387 0.86 -3.32 14.87
CA THR A 387 0.57 -2.16 15.71
C THR A 387 -0.64 -1.39 15.20
N MET A 388 -0.77 -1.25 13.88
CA MET A 388 -1.90 -0.53 13.25
C MET A 388 -3.17 -1.37 13.16
N VAL A 389 -3.06 -2.68 12.93
CA VAL A 389 -4.17 -3.65 12.79
C VAL A 389 -4.00 -4.79 13.78
N PRO A 390 -4.26 -4.55 15.09
CA PRO A 390 -4.07 -5.56 16.12
C PRO A 390 -5.22 -6.58 16.18
N GLU A 391 -4.88 -7.83 16.49
CA GLU A 391 -5.83 -8.92 16.76
C GLU A 391 -6.80 -8.62 17.91
N ALA A 392 -7.90 -9.39 17.98
CA ALA A 392 -8.85 -9.36 19.09
C ALA A 392 -8.26 -9.98 20.37
N TRP A 393 -7.26 -9.33 20.98
CA TRP A 393 -6.43 -9.91 22.03
C TRP A 393 -7.04 -9.91 23.45
N GLN A 394 -7.97 -8.99 23.75
CA GLN A 394 -8.42 -8.74 25.13
C GLN A 394 -9.11 -9.94 25.79
N ASN A 395 -9.97 -10.65 25.03
CA ASN A 395 -10.79 -11.75 25.54
C ASN A 395 -10.33 -13.12 25.04
N ASP A 396 -9.30 -13.18 24.19
CA ASP A 396 -8.75 -14.44 23.71
C ASP A 396 -7.94 -15.10 24.82
N LYS A 397 -8.43 -16.20 25.39
CA LYS A 397 -7.75 -16.98 26.43
C LYS A 397 -6.69 -17.94 25.87
N THR A 398 -6.68 -18.18 24.56
CA THR A 398 -5.74 -19.07 23.88
C THR A 398 -4.50 -18.35 23.38
N MET A 399 -4.54 -17.02 23.29
CA MET A 399 -3.40 -16.19 22.91
C MET A 399 -2.21 -16.34 23.89
N PRO A 400 -0.99 -16.64 23.38
CA PRO A 400 0.23 -16.67 24.19
C PRO A 400 0.48 -15.35 24.92
N GLN A 401 1.05 -15.44 26.14
CA GLN A 401 1.24 -14.27 26.99
C GLN A 401 2.12 -13.19 26.35
N GLU A 402 3.23 -13.57 25.71
CA GLU A 402 4.12 -12.62 25.01
C GLU A 402 3.37 -11.78 23.96
N LYS A 403 2.45 -12.42 23.21
CA LYS A 403 1.65 -11.76 22.19
C LYS A 403 0.60 -10.83 22.79
N ARG A 404 -0.03 -11.26 23.89
CA ARG A 404 -0.96 -10.43 24.66
C ARG A 404 -0.27 -9.19 25.21
N ASP A 405 0.92 -9.36 25.78
CA ASP A 405 1.71 -8.26 26.34
C ASP A 405 2.12 -7.26 25.25
N PHE A 406 2.52 -7.77 24.06
CA PHE A 406 2.78 -6.93 22.90
C PHE A 406 1.55 -6.10 22.50
N TYR A 407 0.38 -6.72 22.32
CA TYR A 407 -0.81 -5.97 21.92
C TYR A 407 -1.32 -5.03 23.00
N GLN A 408 -1.17 -5.38 24.27
CA GLN A 408 -1.48 -4.48 25.38
C GLN A 408 -0.60 -3.24 25.33
N TRP A 409 0.70 -3.40 25.08
CA TRP A 409 1.60 -2.28 24.87
C TRP A 409 1.26 -1.48 23.61
N ALA A 410 1.02 -2.15 22.47
CA ALA A 410 0.70 -1.50 21.20
C ALA A 410 -0.57 -0.64 21.31
N ALA A 411 -1.59 -1.13 22.02
CA ALA A 411 -2.83 -0.40 22.28
C ALA A 411 -2.64 0.86 23.14
N CYS A 412 -1.56 0.98 23.92
CA CYS A 412 -1.21 2.21 24.61
C CYS A 412 -0.50 3.24 23.70
N VAL A 413 0.11 2.77 22.61
CA VAL A 413 0.91 3.60 21.70
C VAL A 413 0.07 4.09 20.52
N MET A 414 -0.76 3.24 19.94
CA MET A 414 -1.50 3.50 18.71
C MET A 414 -2.92 2.94 18.79
N GLU A 415 -3.87 3.76 18.36
CA GLU A 415 -5.24 3.35 18.12
C GLU A 415 -5.33 2.42 16.90
N PRO A 416 -6.21 1.39 16.93
CA PRO A 416 -6.42 0.53 15.77
C PRO A 416 -6.97 1.29 14.57
N TRP A 417 -6.41 1.03 13.39
CA TRP A 417 -6.98 1.44 12.11
C TRP A 417 -8.02 0.40 11.68
N ASP A 418 -9.21 0.52 12.26
CA ASP A 418 -10.28 -0.47 12.19
C ASP A 418 -11.24 -0.24 11.00
N GLY A 419 -11.84 -1.34 10.55
CA GLY A 419 -12.73 -1.45 9.40
C GLY A 419 -12.51 -2.77 8.64
N PRO A 420 -13.42 -3.20 7.75
CA PRO A 420 -13.25 -4.42 6.97
C PRO A 420 -11.99 -4.31 6.10
N ALA A 421 -10.99 -5.17 6.29
CA ALA A 421 -9.71 -5.01 5.62
C ALA A 421 -9.02 -6.35 5.34
N LEU A 422 -8.51 -6.49 4.11
CA LEU A 422 -7.39 -7.36 3.78
C LEU A 422 -6.26 -6.45 3.32
N ILE A 423 -5.21 -6.34 4.14
CA ILE A 423 -4.02 -5.54 3.83
C ILE A 423 -2.92 -6.50 3.43
N SER A 424 -2.49 -6.43 2.17
CA SER A 424 -1.26 -7.07 1.71
C SER A 424 -0.14 -6.05 1.67
N PHE A 425 1.02 -6.36 2.24
CA PHE A 425 2.07 -5.38 2.47
C PHE A 425 3.45 -5.90 2.12
N THR A 426 4.35 -5.02 1.65
CA THR A 426 5.74 -5.37 1.34
C THR A 426 6.66 -4.15 1.26
N ASP A 427 7.88 -4.29 1.76
CA ASP A 427 9.03 -3.41 1.55
C ASP A 427 10.08 -4.06 0.62
N GLY A 428 9.71 -5.16 -0.05
CA GLY A 428 10.61 -6.06 -0.77
C GLY A 428 11.45 -6.98 0.12
N ARG A 429 11.57 -6.72 1.43
CA ARG A 429 12.15 -7.68 2.39
C ARG A 429 11.10 -8.66 2.89
N TYR A 430 9.95 -8.13 3.28
CA TYR A 430 8.82 -8.87 3.77
C TYR A 430 7.72 -8.79 2.73
N ILE A 431 6.94 -9.84 2.63
CA ILE A 431 5.62 -9.81 2.00
C ILE A 431 4.68 -10.51 2.96
N GLY A 432 3.50 -9.94 3.16
CA GLY A 432 2.55 -10.52 4.07
C GLY A 432 1.15 -10.05 3.80
N ALA A 433 0.22 -10.64 4.53
CA ALA A 433 -1.14 -10.16 4.60
C ALA A 433 -1.68 -10.26 6.02
N VAL A 434 -2.53 -9.30 6.35
CA VAL A 434 -3.30 -9.26 7.59
C VAL A 434 -4.76 -9.00 7.26
N LEU A 435 -5.64 -9.68 7.98
CA LEU A 435 -7.08 -9.41 7.96
C LEU A 435 -7.44 -8.41 9.06
N ASP A 436 -8.58 -7.76 8.94
CA ASP A 436 -9.13 -7.00 10.05
C ASP A 436 -9.49 -7.91 11.23
N ARG A 437 -9.73 -7.29 12.38
CA ARG A 437 -10.06 -7.98 13.64
C ARG A 437 -11.20 -8.98 13.53
N ASN A 438 -12.17 -8.72 12.65
CA ASN A 438 -13.36 -9.53 12.48
C ASN A 438 -13.23 -10.50 11.29
N GLY A 439 -12.16 -10.43 10.50
CA GLY A 439 -11.93 -11.29 9.34
C GLY A 439 -12.98 -11.11 8.25
N LEU A 440 -13.38 -9.87 7.96
CA LEU A 440 -14.51 -9.58 7.08
C LEU A 440 -14.19 -9.77 5.59
N ARG A 441 -12.91 -10.00 5.24
CA ARG A 441 -12.44 -10.22 3.87
C ARG A 441 -11.80 -11.60 3.72
N PRO A 442 -12.03 -12.29 2.59
CA PRO A 442 -11.41 -13.57 2.33
C PRO A 442 -9.92 -13.41 2.01
N SER A 443 -9.08 -14.27 2.56
CA SER A 443 -7.67 -14.40 2.20
C SER A 443 -7.25 -15.85 2.31
N ARG A 444 -6.67 -16.38 1.23
CA ARG A 444 -6.22 -17.76 1.16
C ARG A 444 -4.84 -17.83 0.55
N PHE A 445 -4.01 -18.73 1.06
CA PHE A 445 -2.68 -18.94 0.51
C PHE A 445 -2.35 -20.42 0.36
N TYR A 446 -1.41 -20.69 -0.54
CA TYR A 446 -0.80 -22.00 -0.66
C TYR A 446 0.66 -21.88 -1.07
N VAL A 447 1.42 -22.88 -0.65
CA VAL A 447 2.83 -23.04 -0.94
C VAL A 447 2.99 -24.21 -1.89
N THR A 448 3.83 -24.05 -2.90
CA THR A 448 4.16 -25.10 -3.87
C THR A 448 5.48 -25.79 -3.51
N LYS A 449 5.70 -26.98 -4.08
CA LYS A 449 6.98 -27.71 -4.00
C LYS A 449 8.16 -26.96 -4.60
N GLU A 450 7.89 -26.00 -5.48
CA GLU A 450 8.88 -25.12 -6.10
C GLU A 450 9.25 -23.91 -5.23
N ASN A 451 8.77 -23.88 -3.97
CA ASN A 451 8.93 -22.75 -3.05
C ASN A 451 8.33 -21.44 -3.60
N VAL A 452 7.21 -21.55 -4.31
CA VAL A 452 6.38 -20.39 -4.67
C VAL A 452 5.22 -20.32 -3.69
N LEU A 453 4.97 -19.12 -3.17
CA LEU A 453 3.79 -18.84 -2.40
C LEU A 453 2.85 -17.94 -3.20
N VAL A 454 1.58 -18.31 -3.19
CA VAL A 454 0.49 -17.53 -3.78
C VAL A 454 -0.51 -17.22 -2.69
N MET A 455 -0.86 -15.95 -2.53
CA MET A 455 -1.98 -15.50 -1.71
C MET A 455 -2.96 -14.74 -2.59
N ALA A 456 -4.26 -15.00 -2.44
CA ALA A 456 -5.28 -14.22 -3.11
C ALA A 456 -6.54 -14.09 -2.25
N SER A 457 -7.35 -13.08 -2.58
CA SER A 457 -8.70 -12.91 -2.04
C SER A 457 -9.68 -14.00 -2.48
N GLU A 458 -9.31 -14.85 -3.46
CA GLU A 458 -10.17 -15.90 -4.01
C GLU A 458 -9.45 -17.24 -4.26
N VAL A 459 -10.23 -18.32 -4.34
CA VAL A 459 -9.76 -19.64 -4.78
C VAL A 459 -9.78 -19.76 -6.30
N GLY A 460 -8.91 -20.60 -6.87
CA GLY A 460 -8.93 -20.94 -8.30
C GLY A 460 -8.29 -19.89 -9.23
N VAL A 461 -7.72 -18.82 -8.67
CA VAL A 461 -7.08 -17.75 -9.46
C VAL A 461 -5.67 -18.09 -9.94
N TYR A 462 -5.11 -19.23 -9.56
CA TYR A 462 -3.80 -19.66 -10.04
C TYR A 462 -3.74 -21.16 -10.24
N ASP A 463 -3.18 -21.55 -11.38
CA ASP A 463 -3.11 -22.94 -11.84
C ASP A 463 -1.94 -23.64 -11.17
N VAL A 464 -2.27 -24.52 -10.23
CA VAL A 464 -1.32 -25.42 -9.61
C VAL A 464 -1.88 -26.81 -9.59
N ASP A 465 -1.11 -27.78 -10.07
CA ASP A 465 -1.44 -29.20 -9.92
C ASP A 465 -1.54 -29.50 -8.41
N PRO A 466 -2.63 -30.10 -7.90
CA PRO A 466 -2.79 -30.41 -6.48
C PRO A 466 -1.61 -31.22 -5.90
N SER A 467 -0.93 -32.04 -6.70
CA SER A 467 0.26 -32.80 -6.30
C SER A 467 1.48 -31.92 -6.04
N GLN A 468 1.48 -30.66 -6.51
CA GLN A 468 2.54 -29.68 -6.31
C GLN A 468 2.30 -28.78 -5.09
N VAL A 469 1.13 -28.86 -4.45
CA VAL A 469 0.81 -28.06 -3.25
C VAL A 469 1.39 -28.74 -2.01
N THR A 470 2.21 -28.03 -1.24
CA THR A 470 2.78 -28.50 0.03
C THR A 470 1.97 -28.03 1.23
N LEU A 471 1.38 -26.84 1.16
CA LEU A 471 0.53 -26.26 2.19
C LEU A 471 -0.61 -25.50 1.54
N ARG A 472 -1.82 -25.63 2.09
CA ARG A 472 -2.99 -24.81 1.79
C ARG A 472 -3.61 -24.37 3.10
N ALA A 473 -3.89 -23.07 3.24
CA ALA A 473 -4.51 -22.52 4.43
C ALA A 473 -5.31 -21.25 4.12
N ASP A 474 -6.28 -20.97 4.99
CA ASP A 474 -7.04 -19.74 5.02
C ASP A 474 -6.49 -18.84 6.14
N SER A 475 -6.43 -17.53 5.92
CA SER A 475 -5.99 -16.59 6.94
C SER A 475 -7.06 -16.44 8.02
N SER A 476 -6.70 -16.60 9.29
CA SER A 476 -7.63 -16.39 10.42
C SER A 476 -7.90 -14.88 10.65
N PRO A 477 -9.01 -14.50 11.31
CA PRO A 477 -9.28 -13.10 11.66
C PRO A 477 -8.11 -12.44 12.38
N ALA A 478 -7.66 -11.29 11.87
CA ALA A 478 -6.46 -10.56 12.26
C ALA A 478 -5.13 -11.32 12.34
N ALA A 479 -5.07 -12.56 11.84
CA ALA A 479 -3.79 -13.23 11.67
C ALA A 479 -2.95 -12.47 10.65
N CYS A 480 -1.81 -11.96 11.12
CA CYS A 480 -0.76 -11.48 10.24
C CYS A 480 0.12 -12.68 9.88
N CYS A 481 0.18 -13.01 8.58
CA CYS A 481 1.16 -13.95 8.08
C CYS A 481 2.13 -13.20 7.17
N TRP A 482 3.44 -13.39 7.37
CA TRP A 482 4.46 -12.82 6.50
C TRP A 482 5.58 -13.82 6.18
N TRP A 483 6.30 -13.49 5.11
CA TRP A 483 7.40 -14.26 4.58
C TRP A 483 8.58 -13.35 4.30
N THR A 484 9.77 -13.87 4.58
CA THR A 484 11.03 -13.19 4.29
C THR A 484 11.74 -13.94 3.17
N PRO A 485 11.73 -13.45 1.91
CA PRO A 485 12.52 -14.07 0.85
C PRO A 485 14.01 -14.05 1.21
N ARG A 486 14.70 -15.18 0.97
CA ARG A 486 16.14 -15.28 1.30
C ARG A 486 16.95 -14.24 0.52
N ARG A 487 17.83 -13.50 1.22
CA ARG A 487 18.88 -12.70 0.57
C ARG A 487 19.89 -13.65 -0.08
N ARG A 488 20.20 -13.47 -1.37
CA ARG A 488 21.51 -13.90 -1.87
C ARG A 488 22.55 -13.00 -1.22
N SER A 489 23.43 -13.55 -0.39
CA SER A 489 24.68 -12.85 -0.07
C SER A 489 25.40 -12.62 -1.39
N SER A 490 25.52 -11.38 -1.85
CA SER A 490 26.53 -11.06 -2.84
C SER A 490 27.86 -11.40 -2.18
N SER A 491 28.45 -12.53 -2.56
CA SER A 491 29.83 -12.81 -2.23
C SER A 491 30.65 -11.71 -2.90
N ARG A 492 30.97 -10.64 -2.15
CA ARG A 492 32.14 -9.82 -2.46
C ARG A 492 33.32 -10.77 -2.32
N THR A 493 33.71 -11.40 -3.43
CA THR A 493 35.06 -11.92 -3.57
C THR A 493 35.97 -10.70 -3.52
N LEU A 494 36.42 -10.38 -2.31
CA LEU A 494 37.65 -9.65 -2.10
C LEU A 494 38.76 -10.52 -2.72
N ASN A 495 39.30 -10.06 -3.83
CA ASN A 495 40.62 -10.46 -4.33
C ASN A 495 41.45 -9.19 -4.47
#